data_AF-A0A0C2F3Q0-F1
#
_entry.id   AF-A0A0C2F3Q0-F1
#
_cell.length_a   1.000
_cell.length_b   1.000
_cell.length_c   1.000
_cell.angle_alpha   90.00
_cell.angle_beta   90.00
_cell.angle_gamma   90.00
#
_symmetry.space_group_name_H-M   'P 1'
#
loop_
_entity.id
_entity.type
_entity.pdbx_description
1 polymer ?
#
loop_
_entity_poly.entity_id
_entity_poly.type
_entity_poly.pdbx_seq_one_letter_code
_entity_poly.pdbx_strand_id
1 'polypeptide(L)'
;MTIASSKHGIIYLVTKHGLVHLYDMESGSRIYSNRISTDTVFVTCEYHATGGIMGINRKGQVLSVSIDENNMIPFVTQQLQNPDLALRLAVRCDLPGAEELLCASLICSLEMASMERPPRLLRLLH
;
A
#
# COMPACT_ATOMS: atom_id res chain seq x y z
N MET A 1 1.92 7.63 -18.69
CA MET A 1 3.03 6.66 -18.60
C MET A 1 2.78 5.82 -17.36
N THR A 2 3.03 4.51 -17.43
CA THR A 2 2.70 3.57 -16.36
C THR A 2 3.88 2.68 -16.09
N ILE A 3 4.21 2.47 -14.81
CA ILE A 3 5.24 1.54 -14.35
C ILE A 3 4.64 0.71 -13.23
N ALA A 4 4.80 -0.61 -13.28
CA ALA A 4 4.41 -1.51 -12.22
C ALA A 4 5.65 -1.90 -11.43
N SER A 5 5.71 -1.52 -10.16
CA SER A 5 6.77 -1.92 -9.25
C SER A 5 6.47 -3.29 -8.66
N SER A 6 7.29 -4.28 -8.99
CA SER A 6 7.21 -5.61 -8.42
C SER A 6 7.61 -5.65 -6.95
N LYS A 7 8.44 -4.71 -6.49
CA LYS A 7 8.93 -4.66 -5.11
C LYS A 7 7.78 -4.49 -4.11
N HIS A 8 6.84 -3.58 -4.39
CA HIS A 8 5.74 -3.26 -3.49
C HIS A 8 4.35 -3.63 -4.04
N GLY A 9 4.28 -4.16 -5.27
CA GLY A 9 3.00 -4.44 -5.94
C GLY A 9 2.18 -3.16 -6.16
N ILE A 10 2.85 -2.06 -6.50
CA ILE A 10 2.22 -0.75 -6.73
C ILE A 10 2.38 -0.34 -8.19
N ILE A 11 1.29 0.16 -8.77
CA ILE A 11 1.25 0.74 -10.11
C ILE A 11 1.38 2.25 -9.99
N TYR A 12 2.43 2.80 -10.60
CA TYR A 12 2.65 4.24 -10.75
C TYR A 12 2.12 4.70 -12.10
N LEU A 13 1.21 5.67 -12.08
CA LEU A 13 0.64 6.29 -13.27
C LEU A 13 0.98 7.78 -13.28
N VAL A 14 1.70 8.23 -14.30
CA VAL A 14 2.00 9.65 -14.52
C VAL A 14 1.19 10.18 -15.70
N THR A 15 0.43 11.24 -15.47
CA THR A 15 -0.41 11.88 -16.49
C THR A 15 0.35 12.99 -17.23
N LYS A 16 -0.16 13.39 -18.40
CA LYS A 16 0.38 14.52 -19.18
C LYS A 16 0.43 15.83 -18.37
N HIS A 17 -0.47 16.00 -17.41
CA HIS A 17 -0.58 17.19 -16.57
C HIS A 17 0.35 17.16 -15.34
N GLY A 18 1.24 16.16 -15.22
CA GLY A 18 2.19 16.05 -14.11
C GLY A 18 1.57 15.57 -12.81
N LEU A 19 0.42 14.88 -12.87
CA LEU A 19 -0.13 14.15 -11.73
C LEU A 19 0.47 12.76 -11.68
N VAL A 20 0.85 12.31 -10.48
CA VAL A 20 1.18 10.93 -10.18
C VAL A 20 0.01 10.29 -9.44
N HIS A 21 -0.37 9.08 -9.82
CA HIS A 21 -1.33 8.24 -9.12
C HIS A 21 -0.67 6.91 -8.76
N LEU A 22 -0.90 6.45 -7.53
CA LEU A 22 -0.47 5.15 -7.06
C LEU A 22 -1.70 4.26 -6.91
N TYR A 23 -1.63 3.04 -7.43
CA TYR A 23 -2.67 2.03 -7.29
C TYR A 23 -2.08 0.74 -6.72
N ASP A 24 -2.84 0.06 -5.87
CA ASP A 24 -2.53 -1.30 -5.47
C ASP A 24 -2.75 -2.25 -6.66
N MET A 25 -1.77 -3.09 -6.98
CA MET A 25 -1.82 -3.99 -8.13
C MET A 25 -2.86 -5.11 -7.96
N GLU A 26 -3.11 -5.55 -6.74
CA GLU A 26 -4.01 -6.68 -6.45
C GLU A 26 -5.48 -6.26 -6.48
N SER A 27 -5.84 -5.18 -5.79
CA SER A 27 -7.22 -4.70 -5.70
C SER A 27 -7.59 -3.65 -6.74
N GLY A 28 -6.61 -3.00 -7.39
CA GLY A 28 -6.83 -1.84 -8.24
C GLY A 28 -7.25 -0.58 -7.46
N SER A 29 -7.15 -0.59 -6.12
CA SER A 29 -7.52 0.54 -5.28
C SER A 29 -6.55 1.70 -5.45
N ARG A 30 -7.08 2.93 -5.57
CA ARG A 30 -6.26 4.15 -5.61
C ARG A 30 -5.72 4.47 -4.23
N ILE A 31 -4.39 4.48 -4.09
CA ILE A 31 -3.69 4.79 -2.84
C ILE A 31 -3.45 6.29 -2.74
N TYR A 32 -2.75 6.87 -3.71
CA TYR A 32 -2.29 8.26 -3.62
C TYR A 32 -2.49 8.97 -4.95
N SER A 33 -2.69 10.28 -4.89
CA SER A 33 -2.72 11.14 -6.08
C SER A 33 -2.23 12.53 -5.71
N ASN A 34 -1.23 13.04 -6.43
CA ASN A 34 -0.78 14.41 -6.25
C ASN A 34 -0.11 14.96 -7.52
N ARG A 35 -0.05 16.28 -7.64
CA ARG A 35 0.69 16.97 -8.69
C ARG A 35 2.16 17.04 -8.29
N ILE A 36 3.02 16.39 -9.07
CA ILE A 36 4.48 16.43 -8.89
C ILE A 36 5.17 17.41 -9.84
N SER A 37 4.47 17.85 -10.89
CA SER A 37 4.98 18.86 -11.80
C SER A 37 3.85 19.67 -12.44
N THR A 38 4.13 20.93 -12.75
CA THR A 38 3.30 21.77 -13.62
C THR A 38 3.60 21.53 -15.09
N ASP A 39 4.79 21.03 -15.39
CA ASP A 39 5.28 20.74 -16.73
C ASP A 39 5.10 19.25 -17.05
N THR A 40 4.86 18.91 -18.32
CA THR A 40 4.66 17.52 -18.71
C THR A 40 5.93 16.69 -18.47
N VAL A 41 5.79 15.61 -17.71
CA VAL A 41 6.77 14.52 -17.65
C VAL A 41 6.66 13.73 -18.94
N PHE A 42 7.70 13.80 -19.77
CA PHE A 42 7.66 13.27 -21.14
C PHE A 42 8.42 11.95 -21.32
N VAL A 43 9.21 11.56 -20.32
CA VAL A 43 9.88 10.27 -20.24
C VAL A 43 9.89 9.81 -18.80
N THR A 44 9.69 8.51 -18.59
CA THR A 44 9.74 7.87 -17.27
C THR A 44 10.47 6.54 -17.36
N CYS A 45 11.11 6.14 -16.26
CA CYS A 45 11.72 4.83 -16.08
C CYS A 45 11.49 4.32 -14.65
N GLU A 46 11.68 3.02 -14.46
CA GLU A 46 11.62 2.42 -13.13
C GLU A 46 12.84 2.86 -12.32
N TYR A 47 12.64 3.16 -11.04
CA TYR A 47 13.72 3.47 -10.12
C TYR A 47 14.04 2.24 -9.26
N HIS A 48 14.89 1.36 -9.78
CA HIS A 48 15.16 0.05 -9.17
C HIS A 48 15.68 0.12 -7.72
N ALA A 49 16.40 1.18 -7.34
CA ALA A 49 16.94 1.32 -5.98
C ALA A 49 15.85 1.40 -4.91
N THR A 50 14.72 2.03 -5.23
CA THR A 50 13.61 2.21 -4.28
C THR A 50 12.34 1.46 -4.69
N GLY A 51 12.30 0.87 -5.89
CA GLY A 51 11.07 0.33 -6.48
C GLY A 51 10.06 1.41 -6.88
N GLY A 52 10.55 2.64 -7.14
CA GLY A 52 9.72 3.78 -7.51
C GLY A 52 9.70 4.07 -9.01
N ILE A 53 9.32 5.29 -9.35
CA ILE A 53 9.35 5.84 -10.71
C ILE A 53 10.25 7.08 -10.76
N MET A 54 11.04 7.18 -11.82
CA MET A 54 11.77 8.39 -12.19
C MET A 54 11.22 8.95 -13.49
N GLY A 55 11.32 10.26 -13.68
CA GLY A 55 10.93 10.91 -14.92
C GLY A 55 11.56 12.28 -15.10
N ILE A 56 11.56 12.74 -16.36
CA ILE A 56 12.09 14.05 -16.73
C ILE A 56 10.95 14.90 -17.29
N ASN A 57 10.83 16.13 -16.79
CA ASN A 57 9.86 17.09 -17.30
C ASN A 57 10.45 17.98 -18.40
N ARG A 58 9.59 18.72 -19.11
CA ARG A 58 10.03 19.61 -20.22
C ARG A 58 11.03 20.70 -19.84
N LYS A 59 11.20 21.00 -18.54
CA LYS A 59 12.21 21.93 -18.04
C LYS A 59 13.57 21.27 -17.77
N GLY A 60 13.68 19.96 -18.00
CA GLY A 60 14.90 19.20 -17.72
C GLY A 60 15.07 18.82 -16.24
N GLN A 61 14.04 18.98 -15.41
CA GLN A 61 14.10 18.55 -14.01
C GLN A 61 13.92 17.03 -13.92
N VAL A 62 14.77 16.40 -13.13
CA VAL A 62 14.65 14.97 -12.77
C VAL A 62 13.76 14.87 -11.54
N LEU A 63 12.65 14.14 -11.66
CA LEU A 63 11.71 13.87 -10.60
C LEU A 63 11.76 12.38 -10.25
N SER A 64 11.70 12.06 -8.97
CA SER A 64 11.57 10.68 -8.49
C SER A 64 10.42 10.59 -7.50
N VAL A 65 9.67 9.50 -7.55
CA VAL A 65 8.58 9.20 -6.63
C VAL A 65 8.73 7.74 -6.21
N SER A 66 8.78 7.51 -4.90
CA SER A 66 8.82 6.17 -4.30
C SER A 66 7.91 6.12 -3.09
N ILE A 67 7.62 4.91 -2.62
CA ILE A 67 6.88 4.72 -1.36
C ILE A 67 7.80 5.10 -0.19
N ASP A 68 7.22 5.74 0.81
CA ASP A 68 7.84 5.89 2.13
C ASP A 68 7.39 4.73 3.01
N GLU A 69 8.27 3.74 3.17
CA GLU A 69 7.97 2.47 3.85
C GLU A 69 7.51 2.69 5.31
N ASN A 70 7.94 3.76 5.98
CA ASN A 70 7.57 4.05 7.37
C ASN A 70 6.18 4.69 7.51
N ASN A 71 5.74 5.44 6.49
CA ASN A 71 4.52 6.25 6.56
C ASN A 71 3.38 5.67 5.72
N MET A 72 3.66 4.69 4.85
CA MET A 72 2.70 4.09 3.95
C MET A 72 1.52 3.44 4.69
N ILE A 73 1.79 2.61 5.70
CA ILE A 73 0.74 1.91 6.45
C ILE A 73 -0.12 2.88 7.28
N PRO A 74 0.45 3.79 8.09
CA PRO A 74 -0.34 4.81 8.79
C PRO A 74 -1.20 5.65 7.85
N PHE A 75 -0.67 6.03 6.69
CA PHE A 75 -1.40 6.80 5.69
C PHE A 75 -2.63 6.04 5.16
N VAL A 76 -2.48 4.77 4.78
CA VAL A 76 -3.61 3.98 4.26
C VAL A 76 -4.66 3.73 5.36
N THR A 77 -4.22 3.46 6.58
CA THR A 77 -5.11 3.20 7.71
C THR A 77 -5.89 4.45 8.14
N GLN A 78 -5.21 5.59 8.28
CA GLN A 78 -5.81 6.78 8.90
C GLN A 78 -6.40 7.74 7.87
N GLN A 79 -5.73 7.96 6.74
CA GLN A 79 -6.17 8.94 5.74
C GLN A 79 -7.07 8.31 4.68
N LEU A 80 -6.75 7.10 4.21
CA LEU A 80 -7.64 6.37 3.29
C LEU A 80 -8.75 5.62 4.03
N GLN A 81 -8.65 5.48 5.35
CA GLN A 81 -9.60 4.74 6.18
C GLN A 81 -9.83 3.31 5.64
N ASN A 82 -8.77 2.67 5.16
CA ASN A 82 -8.81 1.34 4.56
C ASN A 82 -7.84 0.39 5.27
N PRO A 83 -8.18 -0.07 6.49
CA PRO A 83 -7.32 -0.96 7.29
C PRO A 83 -7.08 -2.32 6.61
N ASP A 84 -8.03 -2.82 5.81
CA ASP A 84 -7.88 -4.10 5.09
C ASP A 84 -6.80 -4.02 4.00
N LEU A 85 -6.74 -2.90 3.26
CA LEU A 85 -5.66 -2.66 2.31
C LEU A 85 -4.33 -2.46 3.03
N ALA A 86 -4.32 -1.72 4.14
CA ALA A 86 -3.12 -1.49 4.94
C ALA A 86 -2.52 -2.82 5.45
N LEU A 87 -3.36 -3.70 6.00
CA LEU A 87 -2.95 -5.02 6.47
C LEU A 87 -2.36 -5.88 5.34
N ARG A 88 -3.04 -5.95 4.19
CA ARG A 88 -2.54 -6.71 3.03
C ARG A 88 -1.21 -6.17 2.50
N LEU A 89 -1.07 -4.84 2.42
CA LEU A 89 0.18 -4.21 1.99
C LEU A 89 1.32 -4.49 2.97
N ALA A 90 1.06 -4.38 4.27
CA ALA A 90 2.06 -4.65 5.30
C ALA A 90 2.57 -6.09 5.26
N VAL A 91 1.66 -7.07 5.18
CA VAL A 91 2.02 -8.49 5.10
C VAL A 91 2.72 -8.82 3.79
N ARG A 92 2.26 -8.29 2.66
CA ARG A 92 2.80 -8.61 1.33
C ARG A 92 4.18 -8.00 1.09
N CYS A 93 4.41 -6.80 1.63
CA CYS A 93 5.60 -5.99 1.32
C CYS A 93 6.52 -5.78 2.52
N ASP A 94 6.27 -6.47 3.64
CA ASP A 94 7.04 -6.39 4.89
C ASP A 94 7.20 -4.94 5.38
N LEU A 95 6.10 -4.17 5.36
CA LEU A 95 6.11 -2.76 5.75
C LEU A 95 5.80 -2.59 7.25
N PRO A 96 6.52 -1.71 7.96
CA PRO A 96 6.27 -1.43 9.37
C PRO A 96 4.95 -0.69 9.62
N GLY A 97 4.44 -0.72 10.86
CA GLY A 97 3.29 0.07 11.28
C GLY A 97 1.94 -0.63 11.19
N ALA A 98 1.93 -1.95 11.00
CA ALA A 98 0.72 -2.79 10.99
C ALA A 98 0.57 -3.67 12.24
N GLU A 99 1.39 -3.48 13.26
CA GLU A 99 1.44 -4.34 14.45
C GLU A 99 0.09 -4.37 15.17
N GLU A 100 -0.55 -3.21 15.30
CA GLU A 100 -1.88 -3.08 15.92
C GLU A 100 -2.97 -3.76 15.08
N LEU A 101 -2.91 -3.62 13.74
CA LEU A 101 -3.86 -4.25 12.82
C LEU A 101 -3.73 -5.78 12.83
N LEU A 102 -2.50 -6.28 12.86
CA LEU A 102 -2.20 -7.71 12.96
C LEU A 102 -2.70 -8.29 14.28
N CYS A 103 -2.41 -7.64 15.41
CA CYS A 103 -2.91 -8.05 16.72
C CYS A 103 -4.44 -8.09 16.75
N ALA A 104 -5.12 -7.05 16.28
CA ALA A 104 -6.58 -7.00 16.23
C ALA A 104 -7.18 -8.12 15.35
N SER A 105 -6.61 -8.36 14.17
CA SER A 105 -7.04 -9.43 13.27
C SER A 105 -6.87 -10.82 13.88
N LEU A 106 -5.74 -11.07 14.55
CA LEU A 106 -5.46 -12.33 15.23
C LEU A 106 -6.40 -12.58 16.41
N ILE A 107 -6.64 -11.56 17.25
CA ILE A 107 -7.56 -11.68 18.39
C ILE A 107 -8.98 -12.00 17.91
N CYS A 108 -9.48 -11.26 16.91
CA CYS A 108 -10.80 -11.51 16.32
C CYS A 108 -10.89 -12.95 15.79
N SER A 109 -9.85 -13.42 15.09
CA SER A 109 -9.80 -14.80 14.56
C SER A 109 -9.84 -15.87 15.67
N LEU A 110 -9.14 -15.64 16.78
CA LEU A 110 -9.15 -16.55 17.94
C LEU A 110 -10.51 -16.58 18.64
N GLU A 111 -11.17 -15.43 18.78
CA GLU A 111 -12.52 -15.35 19.36
C GLU A 111 -13.54 -16.10 18.50
N MET A 112 -13.51 -15.92 17.18
CA MET A 112 -14.37 -16.66 16.26
C MET A 112 -14.12 -18.17 16.34
N ALA A 113 -12.85 -18.60 16.38
CA ALA A 113 -12.50 -20.02 16.52
C ALA A 113 -12.94 -20.63 17.88
N SER A 114 -12.99 -19.83 18.94
CA SER A 114 -13.50 -20.26 20.25
C SER A 114 -15.02 -20.45 20.21
N MET A 115 -15.74 -19.59 19.48
CA MET A 115 -17.19 -19.61 19.37
C MET A 115 -17.71 -20.78 18.50
N GLU A 116 -16.90 -21.28 17.57
CA GLU A 116 -17.20 -22.50 16.80
C GLU A 116 -17.09 -23.80 17.61
N ARG A 117 -16.46 -23.79 18.80
CA ARG A 117 -16.45 -24.97 19.68
C ARG A 117 -17.79 -25.07 20.41
N PRO A 118 -18.56 -26.15 20.23
CA PRO A 118 -19.85 -26.28 20.89
C PRO A 118 -19.67 -26.26 22.42
N PRO A 119 -20.48 -25.50 23.18
CA PRO A 119 -20.34 -25.31 24.63
C PRO A 119 -20.51 -26.62 25.44
N ARG A 120 -20.90 -27.72 24.80
CA ARG A 120 -21.06 -29.04 25.41
C ARG A 120 -19.74 -29.76 25.70
N LEU A 121 -18.64 -29.40 25.02
CA LEU A 121 -17.33 -30.03 25.26
C LEU A 121 -16.58 -29.45 26.47
N LEU A 122 -16.95 -28.26 26.95
CA LEU A 122 -16.30 -27.64 28.12
C LEU A 122 -16.76 -28.21 29.47
N ARG A 123 -17.86 -28.97 29.53
CA ARG A 123 -18.38 -29.57 30.78
C ARG A 123 -17.81 -30.95 31.13
N LEU A 124 -16.91 -31.51 30.31
CA LEU A 124 -16.32 -32.84 30.52
C LEU A 124 -14.89 -32.80 31.09
N LEU A 125 -14.37 -31.62 31.44
CA LEU A 125 -13.00 -31.44 31.96
C LEU A 125 -12.94 -30.82 33.37
N HIS A 126 -14.02 -30.83 34.13
CA HIS A 126 -14.04 -30.48 35.55
C HIS A 126 -14.71 -31.57 36.38
#